data_AF-A0A7C8MCI0-F1
#
_entry.id   AF-A0A7C8MCI0-F1
#
_cell.length_a   1.000
_cell.length_b   1.000
_cell.length_c   1.000
_cell.angle_alpha   90.00
_cell.angle_beta   90.00
_cell.angle_gamma   90.00
#
_symmetry.space_group_name_H-M   'P 1'
#
loop_
_entity.id
_entity.type
_entity.pdbx_description
1 polymer ?
#
loop_
_entity_poly.entity_id
_entity_poly.type
_entity_poly.pdbx_seq_one_letter_code
_entity_poly.pdbx_strand_id
1 'polypeptide(L)'
;MAHLSPGTFVMYADTGSLIPPWPAIVCTDDMAPKAMQQKRPLGYYTLILLMGENQEFRWALTGEMREYDPFYNAARIDQTPGLSQAYDAVDFALDAKLTLDFWKTETVDQRVGDTTVSAQDASLASSSSSDSDDDLEYQKSLQEAIDASLADAGKKRAPSVESDSPTIVVAKRSRNSAPQATSSDIRDHFQSQPSLHWHLPTPSISNPENGSSSTMPRPFPQSPLSSSKGKERQSSPNVGGTLFRDSQSRPNNVGDAFAGPSQKLESSQKRPASKEANVEEELDENGAFVEFVIGPNKQSYFLPRQSITNRMYFADPKYKFIVPKGDKGWIFQRPSLRDIDPEDFDLAAEYLESEDFGHRQIADEDQRAESFAQCSAAWAVAEELGMEDLLQHIAVKIQKTKPWGLEEVWSLAGLVYKMDGTPLPAHEMMKDRLSEYIAENYYQYVAEHTSAFVDRMQRFPELEEDVIEKRTKTLRDRRDESNRS
;
A
#
# COMPACT_ATOMS: atom_id res chain seq x y z
N MET A 1 8.02 4.17 11.91
CA MET A 1 8.19 5.57 11.44
C MET A 1 8.58 5.48 9.98
N ALA A 2 7.86 6.16 9.08
CA ALA A 2 8.22 6.14 7.66
C ALA A 2 9.57 6.85 7.45
N HIS A 3 10.49 6.17 6.75
CA HIS A 3 11.69 6.84 6.23
C HIS A 3 11.30 7.57 4.95
N LEU A 4 11.24 8.90 5.02
CA LEU A 4 10.95 9.74 3.86
C LEU A 4 12.19 9.81 2.95
N SER A 5 12.04 9.40 1.70
CA SER A 5 13.12 9.41 0.72
C SER A 5 13.38 10.82 0.18
N PRO A 6 14.63 11.17 -0.19
CA PRO A 6 14.89 12.41 -0.90
C PRO A 6 14.11 12.48 -2.22
N GLY A 7 13.51 13.63 -2.51
CA GLY A 7 12.57 13.84 -3.61
C GLY A 7 11.10 13.60 -3.25
N THR A 8 10.77 13.06 -2.09
CA THR A 8 9.38 12.91 -1.63
C THR A 8 8.80 14.26 -1.20
N PHE A 9 7.58 14.57 -1.64
CA PHE A 9 6.80 15.72 -1.18
C PHE A 9 6.14 15.43 0.18
N VAL A 10 6.12 16.45 1.05
CA VAL A 10 5.65 16.36 2.43
C VAL A 10 4.91 17.62 2.85
N MET A 11 4.02 17.51 3.83
CA MET A 11 3.52 18.66 4.59
C MET A 11 4.39 18.89 5.82
N TYR A 12 4.96 20.10 5.96
CA TYR A 12 5.72 20.53 7.13
C TYR A 12 4.89 21.42 8.05
N ALA A 13 4.80 21.08 9.34
CA ALA A 13 4.15 21.88 10.37
C ALA A 13 5.06 22.04 11.60
N ASP A 14 5.57 23.25 11.79
CA ASP A 14 6.43 23.65 12.91
C ASP A 14 5.74 23.45 14.27
N THR A 15 6.44 22.82 15.22
CA THR A 15 5.87 22.34 16.49
C THR A 15 5.40 23.50 17.38
N GLY A 16 4.09 23.73 17.41
CA GLY A 16 3.47 24.80 18.20
C GLY A 16 3.21 26.09 17.42
N SER A 17 3.49 26.11 16.12
CA SER A 17 3.02 27.17 15.22
C SER A 17 1.50 27.08 15.00
N LEU A 18 0.87 28.24 14.82
CA LEU A 18 -0.53 28.35 14.39
C LEU A 18 -0.68 28.42 12.86
N ILE A 19 0.45 28.47 12.14
CA ILE A 19 0.48 28.44 10.67
C ILE A 19 0.04 27.05 10.22
N PRO A 20 -0.81 26.92 9.19
CA PRO A 20 -1.16 25.61 8.63
C PRO A 20 0.09 24.86 8.10
N PRO A 21 0.01 23.53 7.92
CA PRO A 21 1.07 22.77 7.28
C PRO A 21 1.38 23.32 5.88
N TRP A 22 2.67 23.47 5.60
CA TRP A 22 3.19 24.06 4.37
C TRP A 22 3.81 22.95 3.50
N PRO A 23 3.51 22.90 2.18
CA PRO A 23 4.06 21.87 1.32
C PRO A 23 5.56 22.08 1.07
N ALA A 24 6.31 20.99 1.05
CA ALA A 24 7.76 20.97 0.93
C ALA A 24 8.25 19.70 0.22
N ILE A 25 9.50 19.69 -0.24
CA ILE A 25 10.18 18.48 -0.72
C ILE A 25 11.35 18.10 0.21
N VAL A 26 11.55 16.80 0.42
CA VAL A 26 12.70 16.28 1.17
C VAL A 26 13.96 16.37 0.32
N CYS A 27 14.99 17.03 0.83
CA CYS A 27 16.26 17.26 0.14
C CYS A 27 17.41 16.46 0.76
N THR A 28 18.49 16.28 -0.01
CA THR A 28 19.75 15.74 0.49
C THR A 28 20.61 16.83 1.14
N ASP A 29 21.43 16.47 2.14
CA ASP A 29 22.25 17.42 2.92
C ASP A 29 23.20 18.31 2.06
N ASP A 30 23.57 17.87 0.84
CA ASP A 30 24.39 18.64 -0.10
C ASP A 30 23.63 19.77 -0.84
N MET A 31 22.30 19.81 -0.72
CA MET A 31 21.47 20.94 -1.18
C MET A 31 21.42 22.09 -0.18
N ALA A 32 21.77 21.85 1.10
CA ALA A 32 21.75 22.91 2.10
C ALA A 32 22.75 24.05 1.77
N PRO A 33 22.33 25.33 1.80
CA PRO A 33 23.25 26.47 1.69
C PRO A 33 24.34 26.43 2.76
N LYS A 34 25.57 26.85 2.42
CA LYS A 34 26.76 26.68 3.28
C LYS A 34 26.59 27.22 4.71
N ALA A 35 26.01 28.41 4.89
CA ALA A 35 25.77 28.98 6.22
C ALA A 35 24.71 28.24 7.04
N MET A 36 23.83 27.46 6.38
CA MET A 36 22.82 26.64 7.03
C MET A 36 23.33 25.22 7.32
N GLN A 37 24.29 24.70 6.53
CA GLN A 37 25.07 23.50 6.89
C GLN A 37 25.85 23.72 8.19
N GLN A 38 26.47 24.90 8.37
CA GLN A 38 27.16 25.28 9.61
C GLN A 38 26.24 25.38 10.84
N LYS A 39 24.93 25.57 10.62
CA LYS A 39 23.90 25.72 11.67
C LYS A 39 23.04 24.45 11.82
N ARG A 40 23.46 23.31 11.27
CA ARG A 40 22.72 22.05 11.40
C ARG A 40 22.48 21.71 12.88
N PRO A 41 21.22 21.56 13.32
CA PRO A 41 20.93 21.19 14.71
C PRO A 41 21.45 19.79 15.05
N LEU A 42 21.79 19.57 16.33
CA LEU A 42 22.15 18.25 16.83
C LEU A 42 20.92 17.37 16.98
N GLY A 43 20.82 16.30 16.20
CA GLY A 43 19.73 15.32 16.26
C GLY A 43 19.33 14.77 14.91
N TYR A 44 18.19 14.09 14.86
CA TYR A 44 17.59 13.58 13.62
C TYR A 44 16.74 14.67 12.95
N TYR A 45 17.41 15.53 12.18
CA TYR A 45 16.79 16.57 11.35
C TYR A 45 16.97 16.24 9.87
N THR A 46 15.89 16.36 9.13
CA THR A 46 15.84 16.19 7.68
C THR A 46 15.87 17.58 7.02
N LEU A 47 16.61 17.70 5.92
CA LEU A 47 16.56 18.91 5.10
C LEU A 47 15.28 18.91 4.26
N ILE A 48 14.54 20.00 4.31
CA ILE A 48 13.40 20.24 3.42
C ILE A 48 13.54 21.59 2.71
N LEU A 49 12.93 21.70 1.54
CA LEU A 49 12.75 22.95 0.80
C LEU A 49 11.24 23.26 0.78
N LEU A 50 10.84 24.36 1.44
CA LEU A 50 9.46 24.84 1.45
C LEU A 50 9.10 25.41 0.08
N MET A 51 7.92 25.05 -0.43
CA MET A 51 7.44 25.50 -1.75
C MET A 51 6.70 26.83 -1.67
N GLY A 52 6.59 27.55 -2.79
CA GLY A 52 5.90 28.83 -2.90
C GLY A 52 6.73 29.90 -3.60
N GLU A 53 6.30 31.17 -3.51
CA GLU A 53 6.94 32.32 -4.18
C GLU A 53 8.42 32.48 -3.83
N ASN A 54 8.80 32.19 -2.59
CA ASN A 54 10.18 32.19 -2.12
C ASN A 54 10.52 30.81 -1.54
N GLN A 55 11.27 30.01 -2.28
CA GLN A 55 11.70 28.69 -1.83
C GLN A 55 12.69 28.83 -0.65
N GLU A 56 12.36 28.28 0.52
CA GLU A 56 13.14 28.41 1.76
C GLU A 56 13.61 27.03 2.25
N PHE A 57 14.93 26.86 2.45
CA PHE A 57 15.46 25.65 3.08
C PHE A 57 15.27 25.65 4.60
N ARG A 58 14.83 24.53 5.17
CA ARG A 58 14.74 24.30 6.63
C ARG A 58 15.24 22.93 7.06
N TRP A 59 15.71 22.86 8.30
CA TRP A 59 15.91 21.61 9.03
C TRP A 59 14.64 21.28 9.82
N ALA A 60 13.94 20.20 9.47
CA ALA A 60 12.69 19.78 10.11
C ALA A 60 12.88 18.48 10.93
N LEU A 61 12.13 18.35 12.03
CA LEU A 61 12.05 17.09 12.78
C LEU A 61 11.12 16.09 12.07
N THR A 62 11.37 14.79 12.26
CA THR A 62 10.50 13.72 11.71
C THR A 62 9.03 13.84 12.18
N GLY A 63 8.77 14.40 13.36
CA GLY A 63 7.42 14.63 13.87
C GLY A 63 6.70 15.86 13.29
N GLU A 64 7.43 16.75 12.60
CA GLU A 64 6.90 17.96 11.96
C GLU A 64 6.54 17.72 10.50
N MET A 65 7.05 16.64 9.91
CA MET A 65 6.75 16.23 8.55
C MET A 65 5.63 15.20 8.54
N ARG A 66 4.76 15.29 7.54
CA ARG A 66 3.74 14.30 7.19
C ARG A 66 3.78 14.07 5.68
N GLU A 67 3.22 12.96 5.25
CA GLU A 67 2.96 12.72 3.83
C GLU A 67 2.14 13.87 3.22
N TYR A 68 2.38 14.17 1.94
CA TYR A 68 1.66 15.23 1.24
C TYR A 68 0.19 14.86 1.02
N ASP A 69 -0.72 15.76 1.38
CA ASP A 69 -2.16 15.61 1.18
C ASP A 69 -2.64 16.69 0.20
N PRO A 70 -2.91 16.35 -1.08
CA PRO A 70 -3.41 17.31 -2.06
C PRO A 70 -4.84 17.80 -1.76
N PHE A 71 -5.54 17.15 -0.83
CA PHE A 71 -6.89 17.52 -0.40
C PHE A 71 -6.90 18.26 0.95
N TYR A 72 -5.76 18.81 1.37
CA TYR A 72 -5.68 19.62 2.59
C TYR A 72 -6.70 20.77 2.55
N ASN A 73 -7.31 21.05 3.70
CA ASN A 73 -8.49 21.91 3.86
C ASN A 73 -8.43 23.22 3.05
N ALA A 74 -9.09 23.24 1.89
CA ALA A 74 -9.11 24.36 0.94
C ALA A 74 -9.46 25.71 1.59
N ALA A 75 -10.42 25.73 2.52
CA ALA A 75 -10.82 26.95 3.21
C ALA A 75 -9.69 27.56 4.09
N ARG A 76 -8.65 26.79 4.45
CA ARG A 76 -7.43 27.30 5.11
C ARG A 76 -6.35 27.73 4.12
N ILE A 77 -6.30 27.10 2.94
CA ILE A 77 -5.40 27.46 1.84
C ILE A 77 -5.74 28.89 1.38
N ASP A 78 -7.02 29.16 1.11
CA ASP A 78 -7.51 30.49 0.70
C ASP A 78 -7.24 31.61 1.73
N GLN A 79 -7.19 31.26 3.02
CA GLN A 79 -6.99 32.22 4.12
C GLN A 79 -5.52 32.56 4.40
N THR A 80 -4.58 31.82 3.82
CA THR A 80 -3.15 31.92 4.14
C THR A 80 -2.37 32.44 2.93
N PRO A 81 -1.87 33.70 2.96
CA PRO A 81 -1.17 34.29 1.82
C PRO A 81 0.03 33.43 1.37
N GLY A 82 0.13 33.20 0.05
CA GLY A 82 1.17 32.36 -0.57
C GLY A 82 0.94 30.85 -0.47
N LEU A 83 0.02 30.37 0.38
CA LEU A 83 -0.16 28.93 0.57
C LEU A 83 -0.78 28.25 -0.65
N SER A 84 -1.77 28.87 -1.31
CA SER A 84 -2.33 28.35 -2.58
C SER A 84 -1.23 28.09 -3.60
N GLN A 85 -0.39 29.10 -3.85
CA GLN A 85 0.72 29.01 -4.81
C GLN A 85 1.73 27.92 -4.45
N ALA A 86 1.90 27.63 -3.16
CA ALA A 86 2.79 26.55 -2.69
C ALA A 86 2.20 25.15 -2.96
N TYR A 87 0.87 24.98 -2.86
CA TYR A 87 0.18 23.76 -3.28
C TYR A 87 0.16 23.65 -4.81
N ASP A 88 -0.22 24.72 -5.52
CA ASP A 88 -0.22 24.79 -7.00
C ASP A 88 1.15 24.41 -7.58
N ALA A 89 2.24 24.82 -6.92
CA ALA A 89 3.62 24.47 -7.31
C ALA A 89 3.98 22.98 -7.08
N VAL A 90 3.46 22.35 -6.02
CA VAL A 90 3.65 20.90 -5.80
C VAL A 90 2.81 20.08 -6.76
N ASP A 91 1.55 20.44 -6.95
CA ASP A 91 0.66 19.72 -7.86
C ASP A 91 1.20 19.78 -9.30
N PHE A 92 1.65 20.97 -9.74
CA PHE A 92 2.37 21.11 -11.02
C PHE A 92 3.65 20.25 -11.08
N ALA A 93 4.43 20.18 -10.00
CA ALA A 93 5.66 19.40 -9.96
C ALA A 93 5.41 17.88 -9.98
N LEU A 94 4.32 17.42 -9.36
CA LEU A 94 3.85 16.04 -9.42
C LEU A 94 3.38 15.67 -10.83
N ASP A 95 2.53 16.51 -11.44
CA ASP A 95 2.03 16.33 -12.82
C ASP A 95 3.18 16.31 -13.85
N ALA A 96 4.13 17.24 -13.71
CA ALA A 96 5.32 17.33 -14.56
C ALA A 96 6.43 16.31 -14.19
N LYS A 97 6.23 15.50 -13.14
CA LYS A 97 7.18 14.49 -12.63
C LYS A 97 8.58 15.04 -12.36
N LEU A 98 8.65 16.24 -11.77
CA LEU A 98 9.91 16.92 -11.47
C LEU A 98 10.68 16.17 -10.36
N THR A 99 11.89 15.74 -10.66
CA THR A 99 12.75 14.99 -9.74
C THR A 99 13.54 15.92 -8.82
N LEU A 100 14.23 15.36 -7.82
CA LEU A 100 15.10 16.12 -6.92
C LEU A 100 16.22 16.87 -7.67
N ASP A 101 16.67 16.36 -8.82
CA ASP A 101 17.71 17.01 -9.64
C ASP A 101 17.24 18.32 -10.29
N PHE A 102 15.94 18.44 -10.59
CA PHE A 102 15.33 19.70 -11.03
C PHE A 102 15.48 20.76 -9.92
N TRP A 103 15.02 20.46 -8.71
CA TRP A 103 15.11 21.37 -7.56
C TRP A 103 16.55 21.70 -7.19
N LYS A 104 17.46 20.72 -7.30
CA LYS A 104 18.90 20.93 -7.11
C LYS A 104 19.49 21.93 -8.13
N THR A 105 18.96 21.96 -9.34
CA THR A 105 19.36 22.92 -10.39
C THR A 105 18.74 24.30 -10.13
N GLU A 106 17.44 24.35 -9.83
CA GLU A 106 16.70 25.58 -9.53
C GLU A 106 17.31 26.34 -8.33
N THR A 107 17.68 25.62 -7.26
CA THR A 107 18.29 26.23 -6.07
C THR A 107 19.82 26.37 -6.16
N VAL A 108 20.44 26.41 -7.35
CA VAL A 108 21.90 26.66 -7.47
C VAL A 108 22.26 28.04 -6.90
N ASP A 109 21.55 29.10 -7.32
CA ASP A 109 21.92 30.48 -6.98
C ASP A 109 21.83 30.76 -5.47
N GLN A 110 20.82 30.20 -4.79
CA GLN A 110 20.68 30.25 -3.34
C GLN A 110 21.87 29.62 -2.59
N ARG A 111 22.54 28.63 -3.18
CA ARG A 111 23.69 27.92 -2.58
C ARG A 111 25.01 28.64 -2.82
N VAL A 112 25.10 29.49 -3.84
CA VAL A 112 26.31 30.25 -4.20
C VAL A 112 26.33 31.63 -3.52
N GLY A 113 25.18 32.31 -3.43
CA GLY A 113 25.05 33.73 -3.09
C GLY A 113 25.64 34.20 -1.76
N ASP A 114 25.82 33.31 -0.77
CA ASP A 114 26.39 33.66 0.54
C ASP A 114 27.94 33.59 0.57
N THR A 115 28.58 33.25 -0.55
CA THR A 115 30.01 33.50 -0.73
C THR A 115 30.18 34.93 -1.22
N THR A 116 30.12 35.93 -0.32
CA THR A 116 30.45 37.32 -0.66
C THR A 116 31.89 37.42 -1.15
N VAL A 117 32.09 37.30 -2.46
CA VAL A 117 33.37 37.52 -3.12
C VAL A 117 33.70 38.99 -2.95
N SER A 118 34.69 39.28 -2.10
CA SER A 118 35.28 40.61 -2.01
C SER A 118 35.82 40.98 -3.38
N ALA A 119 35.18 41.93 -4.05
CA ALA A 119 35.39 42.23 -5.45
C ALA A 119 36.74 42.94 -5.70
N GLN A 120 37.82 42.16 -5.80
CA GLN A 120 39.11 42.54 -6.37
C GLN A 120 39.90 41.28 -6.77
N ASP A 121 40.53 41.34 -7.96
CA ASP A 121 41.39 40.33 -8.58
C ASP A 121 40.85 38.91 -8.83
N ALA A 122 40.19 38.74 -9.98
CA ALA A 122 40.26 37.52 -10.78
C ALA A 122 40.02 37.82 -12.27
N SER A 123 40.99 38.49 -12.91
CA SER A 123 41.00 38.62 -14.37
C SER A 123 41.56 37.35 -15.03
N LEU A 124 41.01 36.98 -16.19
CA LEU A 124 41.59 36.07 -17.19
C LEU A 124 41.78 34.58 -16.79
N ALA A 125 40.78 33.76 -17.09
CA ALA A 125 40.98 32.37 -17.50
C ALA A 125 39.94 31.97 -18.56
N SER A 126 40.28 32.15 -19.83
CA SER A 126 39.49 31.71 -20.99
C SER A 126 39.59 30.20 -21.21
N SER A 127 38.45 29.49 -21.30
CA SER A 127 38.41 28.10 -21.73
C SER A 127 37.48 27.93 -22.94
N SER A 128 38.09 27.66 -24.10
CA SER A 128 37.53 27.30 -25.40
C SER A 128 36.10 26.71 -25.41
N SER A 129 35.14 27.47 -25.92
CA SER A 129 33.95 26.94 -26.60
C SER A 129 34.31 26.58 -28.04
N SER A 130 33.84 25.43 -28.52
CA SER A 130 33.99 25.03 -29.92
C SER A 130 32.95 25.76 -30.77
N ASP A 131 33.39 26.49 -31.80
CA ASP A 131 32.49 27.13 -32.75
C ASP A 131 31.67 26.07 -33.52
N SER A 132 30.35 26.20 -33.45
CA SER A 132 29.40 25.71 -34.45
C SER A 132 28.50 26.90 -34.78
N ASP A 133 28.83 27.62 -35.86
CA ASP A 133 28.19 28.89 -36.25
C ASP A 133 26.69 28.78 -36.60
N ASP A 134 26.16 27.56 -36.79
CA ASP A 134 24.80 27.33 -37.29
C ASP A 134 23.67 27.70 -36.29
N ASP A 135 23.94 27.74 -34.97
CA ASP A 135 22.90 28.02 -33.96
C ASP A 135 22.58 29.53 -33.80
N LEU A 136 23.48 30.43 -34.19
CA LEU A 136 23.29 31.88 -34.02
C LEU A 136 22.20 32.45 -34.94
N GLU A 137 22.01 31.89 -36.14
CA GLU A 137 20.94 32.33 -37.05
C GLU A 137 19.56 31.89 -36.54
N TYR A 138 19.46 30.66 -36.00
CA TYR A 138 18.22 30.18 -35.39
C TYR A 138 17.82 31.01 -34.17
N GLN A 139 18.77 31.26 -33.24
CA GLN A 139 18.52 32.05 -32.04
C GLN A 139 18.08 33.49 -32.37
N LYS A 140 18.67 34.10 -33.42
CA LYS A 140 18.25 35.42 -33.91
C LYS A 140 16.83 35.41 -34.49
N SER A 141 16.47 34.38 -35.26
CA SER A 141 15.12 34.25 -35.83
C SER A 141 14.05 34.08 -34.74
N LEU A 142 14.38 33.36 -33.66
CA LEU A 142 13.50 33.16 -32.50
C LEU A 142 13.27 34.49 -31.75
N GLN A 143 14.32 35.30 -31.60
CA GLN A 143 14.23 36.62 -30.97
C GLN A 143 13.32 37.57 -31.77
N GLU A 144 13.49 37.65 -33.10
CA GLU A 144 12.62 38.48 -33.97
C GLU A 144 11.15 38.03 -33.93
N ALA A 145 10.87 36.73 -33.79
CA ALA A 145 9.51 36.21 -33.66
C ALA A 145 8.84 36.61 -32.33
N ILE A 146 9.61 36.64 -31.23
CA ILE A 146 9.13 37.09 -29.91
C ILE A 146 8.82 38.59 -29.93
N ASP A 147 9.73 39.41 -30.47
CA ASP A 147 9.56 40.86 -30.58
C ASP A 147 8.35 41.24 -31.46
N ALA A 148 8.15 40.52 -32.58
CA ALA A 148 6.97 40.69 -33.42
C ALA A 148 5.65 40.35 -32.70
N SER A 149 5.65 39.31 -31.86
CA SER A 149 4.48 38.89 -31.08
C SER A 149 4.12 39.91 -29.98
N LEU A 150 5.13 40.45 -29.28
CA LEU A 150 4.96 41.52 -28.30
C LEU A 150 4.43 42.82 -28.91
N ALA A 151 4.84 43.16 -30.13
CA ALA A 151 4.37 44.35 -30.83
C ALA A 151 2.86 44.32 -31.17
N ASP A 152 2.30 43.14 -31.46
CA ASP A 152 0.88 42.98 -31.82
C ASP A 152 -0.05 42.84 -30.58
N ALA A 153 0.49 42.36 -29.45
CA ALA A 153 -0.23 42.28 -28.18
C ALA A 153 -0.68 43.66 -27.64
N GLY A 154 0.03 44.74 -27.96
CA GLY A 154 -0.25 46.10 -27.47
C GLY A 154 -1.52 46.78 -28.01
N LYS A 155 -2.33 46.11 -28.85
CA LYS A 155 -3.41 46.75 -29.64
C LYS A 155 -4.84 46.24 -29.38
N LYS A 156 -5.19 45.80 -28.17
CA LYS A 156 -6.59 45.41 -27.84
C LYS A 156 -7.19 46.12 -26.62
N ARG A 157 -8.00 47.14 -26.97
CA ARG A 157 -9.23 47.66 -26.34
C ARG A 157 -9.37 47.62 -24.81
N ALA A 158 -9.57 48.81 -24.24
CA ALA A 158 -10.04 48.99 -22.86
C ALA A 158 -11.40 48.31 -22.59
N PRO A 159 -11.62 47.73 -21.39
CA PRO A 159 -12.93 47.28 -20.93
C PRO A 159 -13.76 48.46 -20.42
N SER A 160 -15.08 48.30 -20.47
CA SER A 160 -16.05 49.34 -20.16
C SER A 160 -17.13 48.80 -19.21
N VAL A 161 -17.35 49.55 -18.12
CA VAL A 161 -18.64 49.72 -17.40
C VAL A 161 -19.12 48.59 -16.47
N GLU A 162 -19.19 48.96 -15.18
CA GLU A 162 -20.26 48.77 -14.17
C GLU A 162 -20.97 47.41 -13.99
N SER A 163 -21.05 46.95 -12.73
CA SER A 163 -22.37 46.74 -12.08
C SER A 163 -22.26 46.62 -10.55
N ASP A 164 -23.36 46.99 -9.89
CA ASP A 164 -23.57 47.26 -8.47
C ASP A 164 -23.28 46.14 -7.43
N SER A 165 -22.99 46.59 -6.20
CA SER A 165 -23.06 45.83 -4.95
C SER A 165 -24.51 45.49 -4.55
N PRO A 166 -24.70 44.52 -3.63
CA PRO A 166 -25.53 44.86 -2.47
C PRO A 166 -24.98 44.42 -1.11
N THR A 167 -25.13 45.33 -0.16
CA THR A 167 -24.93 45.17 1.29
C THR A 167 -25.76 44.04 1.90
N ILE A 168 -25.17 43.19 2.74
CA ILE A 168 -25.90 42.31 3.67
C ILE A 168 -25.47 42.57 5.13
N VAL A 169 -26.44 42.42 6.03
CA VAL A 169 -26.51 43.05 7.35
C VAL A 169 -25.86 42.21 8.45
N VAL A 170 -25.18 42.88 9.39
CA VAL A 170 -24.61 42.28 10.60
C VAL A 170 -25.70 41.84 11.59
N ALA A 171 -25.66 40.58 12.04
CA ALA A 171 -26.44 40.07 13.17
C ALA A 171 -25.53 39.63 14.33
N LYS A 172 -26.01 39.74 15.58
CA LYS A 172 -25.21 39.69 16.81
C LYS A 172 -25.94 38.90 17.91
N ARG A 173 -25.20 38.22 18.82
CA ARG A 173 -25.62 37.26 19.89
C ARG A 173 -25.65 35.79 19.41
N SER A 174 -25.47 34.76 20.27
CA SER A 174 -25.53 34.71 21.75
C SER A 174 -24.48 33.78 22.40
N ARG A 175 -24.47 33.76 23.75
CA ARG A 175 -23.51 33.09 24.65
C ARG A 175 -23.73 31.58 24.88
N ASN A 176 -22.62 30.91 25.19
CA ASN A 176 -22.38 29.86 26.19
C ASN A 176 -23.46 28.80 26.51
N SER A 177 -23.09 27.53 26.38
CA SER A 177 -23.27 26.52 27.45
C SER A 177 -22.40 25.28 27.25
N ALA A 178 -21.66 24.89 28.29
CA ALA A 178 -21.01 23.59 28.48
C ALA A 178 -20.82 23.38 30.00
N PRO A 179 -20.51 22.17 30.49
CA PRO A 179 -20.86 20.84 30.00
C PRO A 179 -21.80 20.12 31.00
N GLN A 180 -22.30 18.93 30.66
CA GLN A 180 -22.82 17.99 31.67
C GLN A 180 -22.05 16.68 31.62
N ALA A 181 -21.62 16.23 32.81
CA ALA A 181 -21.00 14.95 33.04
C ALA A 181 -22.02 14.00 33.68
N THR A 182 -22.09 12.78 33.17
CA THR A 182 -22.72 11.62 33.83
C THR A 182 -21.71 10.48 33.70
N SER A 183 -21.08 10.09 34.81
CA SER A 183 -21.59 9.05 35.70
C SER A 183 -21.30 7.66 35.13
N SER A 184 -20.18 7.10 35.58
CA SER A 184 -19.80 5.70 35.42
C SER A 184 -20.83 4.75 36.01
N ASP A 185 -21.04 3.59 35.38
CA ASP A 185 -21.55 2.41 36.06
C ASP A 185 -20.63 1.21 35.75
N ILE A 186 -20.38 0.37 36.75
CA ILE A 186 -19.38 -0.70 36.75
C ILE A 186 -20.09 -2.01 37.07
N ARG A 187 -20.69 -2.61 36.04
CA ARG A 187 -21.15 -4.01 36.02
C ARG A 187 -21.66 -4.37 34.63
N ASP A 188 -20.82 -5.06 33.86
CA ASP A 188 -21.19 -6.15 32.96
C ASP A 188 -19.91 -6.75 32.34
N HIS A 189 -19.27 -7.64 33.10
CA HIS A 189 -18.24 -8.55 32.58
C HIS A 189 -18.83 -9.96 32.46
N PHE A 190 -18.46 -10.66 31.39
CA PHE A 190 -18.93 -11.99 30.97
C PHE A 190 -20.28 -12.06 30.25
N GLN A 191 -20.33 -11.62 28.99
CA GLN A 191 -20.69 -12.44 27.82
C GLN A 191 -20.45 -11.71 26.50
N SER A 192 -20.32 -12.48 25.41
CA SER A 192 -20.17 -12.07 23.99
C SER A 192 -18.75 -11.69 23.51
N GLN A 193 -18.23 -12.50 22.58
CA GLN A 193 -17.08 -12.15 21.73
C GLN A 193 -17.50 -11.11 20.66
N PRO A 194 -16.58 -10.24 20.19
CA PRO A 194 -16.90 -9.29 19.14
C PRO A 194 -16.93 -9.97 17.76
N SER A 195 -18.12 -10.04 17.15
CA SER A 195 -18.22 -10.22 15.71
C SER A 195 -17.75 -8.94 15.01
N LEU A 196 -16.71 -9.06 14.18
CA LEU A 196 -16.23 -7.99 13.31
C LEU A 196 -17.24 -7.72 12.20
N HIS A 197 -18.26 -6.94 12.53
CA HIS A 197 -19.24 -6.41 11.59
C HIS A 197 -18.78 -5.02 11.14
N TRP A 198 -18.52 -4.84 9.85
CA TRP A 198 -18.20 -3.53 9.28
C TRP A 198 -19.50 -2.80 8.94
N HIS A 199 -20.03 -2.01 9.88
CA HIS A 199 -21.14 -1.10 9.59
C HIS A 199 -20.67 0.14 8.83
N LEU A 200 -20.93 0.15 7.52
CA LEU A 200 -20.93 1.37 6.70
C LEU A 200 -22.09 2.29 7.14
N PRO A 201 -21.88 3.61 7.27
CA PRO A 201 -22.97 4.55 7.51
C PRO A 201 -23.84 4.71 6.26
N THR A 202 -25.11 4.32 6.35
CA THR A 202 -26.11 4.59 5.31
C THR A 202 -26.50 6.08 5.30
N PRO A 203 -26.54 6.75 4.13
CA PRO A 203 -27.04 8.12 4.05
C PRO A 203 -28.56 8.15 4.25
N SER A 204 -29.03 8.90 5.25
CA SER A 204 -30.46 9.11 5.50
C SER A 204 -31.09 9.94 4.38
N ILE A 205 -31.81 9.29 3.47
CA ILE A 205 -32.66 9.96 2.48
C ILE A 205 -33.86 10.58 3.20
N SER A 206 -33.96 11.91 3.20
CA SER A 206 -35.11 12.65 3.69
C SER A 206 -36.20 12.76 2.62
N ASN A 207 -37.41 12.29 2.96
CA ASN A 207 -38.62 12.52 2.16
C ASN A 207 -39.03 14.01 2.19
N PRO A 208 -39.40 14.60 1.04
CA PRO A 208 -40.26 15.77 0.99
C PRO A 208 -41.70 15.37 0.63
N GLU A 209 -42.62 15.46 1.59
CA GLU A 209 -44.05 15.53 1.28
C GLU A 209 -44.41 16.96 0.85
N ASN A 210 -44.84 17.15 -0.40
CA ASN A 210 -46.14 17.77 -0.70
C ASN A 210 -46.42 17.85 -2.21
N GLY A 211 -47.71 17.77 -2.55
CA GLY A 211 -48.21 17.46 -3.87
C GLY A 211 -48.20 18.58 -4.91
N SER A 212 -48.51 18.19 -6.15
CA SER A 212 -49.52 18.87 -6.97
C SER A 212 -49.99 17.97 -8.12
N SER A 213 -51.25 18.11 -8.50
CA SER A 213 -51.90 17.33 -9.55
C SER A 213 -51.47 17.74 -10.96
N SER A 214 -51.33 16.78 -11.88
CA SER A 214 -51.84 16.95 -13.25
C SER A 214 -52.16 15.64 -13.97
N THR A 215 -53.34 15.67 -14.57
CA THR A 215 -54.16 14.62 -15.18
C THR A 215 -53.73 14.28 -16.64
N MET A 216 -53.60 12.97 -16.96
CA MET A 216 -53.81 12.35 -18.31
C MET A 216 -52.81 12.66 -19.47
N PRO A 217 -52.83 11.91 -20.60
CA PRO A 217 -53.33 10.54 -20.86
C PRO A 217 -52.33 9.59 -21.57
N ARG A 218 -52.69 8.29 -21.65
CA ARG A 218 -52.06 7.24 -22.49
C ARG A 218 -52.73 7.16 -23.87
N PRO A 219 -52.04 6.75 -24.95
CA PRO A 219 -52.28 5.41 -25.55
C PRO A 219 -50.99 4.73 -26.10
N PHE A 220 -50.70 3.44 -25.83
CA PHE A 220 -50.96 2.23 -26.66
C PHE A 220 -50.23 2.15 -28.02
N PRO A 221 -49.92 0.94 -28.59
CA PRO A 221 -50.29 -0.41 -28.15
C PRO A 221 -49.11 -1.41 -27.96
N GLN A 222 -49.42 -2.56 -27.33
CA GLN A 222 -48.62 -3.79 -27.41
C GLN A 222 -49.13 -4.67 -28.57
N SER A 223 -48.24 -5.48 -29.17
CA SER A 223 -48.59 -6.55 -30.12
C SER A 223 -48.15 -7.92 -29.59
N PRO A 224 -48.99 -8.98 -29.68
CA PRO A 224 -48.66 -10.33 -29.21
C PRO A 224 -48.33 -11.31 -30.35
N LEU A 225 -47.50 -12.33 -30.06
CA LEU A 225 -47.40 -13.59 -30.82
C LEU A 225 -46.89 -14.69 -29.85
N SER A 226 -47.75 -15.65 -29.48
CA SER A 226 -47.80 -17.03 -30.00
C SER A 226 -46.57 -17.89 -29.61
N SER A 227 -46.65 -18.77 -28.61
CA SER A 227 -47.32 -20.09 -28.60
C SER A 227 -46.72 -21.13 -29.56
N SER A 228 -45.93 -22.07 -29.00
CA SER A 228 -45.86 -23.45 -29.50
C SER A 228 -45.61 -24.43 -28.36
N LYS A 229 -46.63 -25.24 -28.04
CA LYS A 229 -46.46 -26.47 -27.25
C LYS A 229 -45.99 -27.55 -28.23
N GLY A 230 -44.90 -28.24 -27.93
CA GLY A 230 -44.50 -29.50 -28.58
C GLY A 230 -44.34 -30.59 -27.51
N LYS A 231 -45.14 -31.66 -27.59
CA LYS A 231 -45.20 -32.70 -26.55
C LYS A 231 -45.42 -34.10 -27.15
N GLU A 232 -44.32 -34.77 -27.50
CA GLU A 232 -44.22 -36.19 -27.90
C GLU A 232 -42.88 -36.69 -27.31
N ARG A 233 -42.71 -37.78 -26.54
CA ARG A 233 -43.30 -39.15 -26.54
C ARG A 233 -43.18 -39.77 -27.95
N GLN A 234 -42.25 -40.68 -28.24
CA GLN A 234 -42.19 -42.02 -27.63
C GLN A 234 -40.90 -42.83 -27.97
N SER A 235 -40.44 -43.64 -27.00
CA SER A 235 -39.80 -44.97 -27.06
C SER A 235 -38.94 -45.48 -28.25
N SER A 236 -37.79 -46.07 -27.86
CA SER A 236 -36.88 -46.97 -28.61
C SER A 236 -37.53 -48.25 -29.18
N PRO A 237 -36.87 -49.01 -30.10
CA PRO A 237 -35.83 -50.02 -29.76
C PRO A 237 -34.58 -49.97 -30.69
N ASN A 238 -33.34 -50.24 -30.25
CA ASN A 238 -32.70 -51.47 -29.74
C ASN A 238 -32.36 -52.57 -30.78
N VAL A 239 -31.15 -52.48 -31.40
CA VAL A 239 -30.30 -53.55 -31.98
C VAL A 239 -28.85 -52.98 -32.02
N GLY A 240 -27.73 -53.65 -31.71
CA GLY A 240 -27.47 -54.96 -31.07
C GLY A 240 -26.01 -55.43 -31.29
N GLY A 241 -25.38 -56.08 -30.30
CA GLY A 241 -24.10 -56.82 -30.43
C GLY A 241 -22.78 -55.98 -30.38
N THR A 242 -21.62 -56.51 -29.93
CA THR A 242 -21.26 -57.86 -29.43
C THR A 242 -19.95 -57.89 -28.62
N LEU A 243 -19.96 -58.64 -27.50
CA LEU A 243 -18.94 -59.60 -27.00
C LEU A 243 -17.47 -59.18 -26.73
N PHE A 244 -17.05 -59.29 -25.45
CA PHE A 244 -16.00 -60.16 -24.85
C PHE A 244 -15.94 -59.80 -23.34
N ARG A 245 -16.35 -60.60 -22.34
CA ARG A 245 -16.07 -62.00 -21.93
C ARG A 245 -14.62 -62.20 -21.43
N ASP A 246 -14.30 -62.71 -20.23
CA ASP A 246 -14.96 -62.89 -18.90
C ASP A 246 -13.91 -63.48 -17.91
N SER A 247 -14.20 -63.57 -16.60
CA SER A 247 -13.48 -64.39 -15.58
C SER A 247 -12.03 -63.99 -15.23
N GLN A 248 -11.42 -64.25 -14.06
CA GLN A 248 -11.78 -64.78 -12.72
C GLN A 248 -10.59 -64.45 -11.76
N SER A 249 -10.57 -64.64 -10.42
CA SER A 249 -11.51 -65.16 -9.40
C SER A 249 -11.12 -64.63 -8.00
N ARG A 250 -12.02 -64.72 -7.00
CA ARG A 250 -11.74 -64.55 -5.55
C ARG A 250 -11.04 -65.80 -4.96
N PRO A 251 -10.38 -65.73 -3.78
CA PRO A 251 -11.13 -66.07 -2.56
C PRO A 251 -10.82 -65.21 -1.32
N ASN A 252 -11.65 -65.39 -0.30
CA ASN A 252 -11.64 -64.70 0.99
C ASN A 252 -10.40 -65.05 1.84
N ASN A 253 -10.10 -64.22 2.84
CA ASN A 253 -9.75 -64.76 4.15
C ASN A 253 -10.44 -63.97 5.27
N VAL A 254 -10.83 -64.68 6.33
CA VAL A 254 -11.56 -64.13 7.49
C VAL A 254 -10.58 -64.07 8.67
N GLY A 255 -10.53 -62.94 9.36
CA GLY A 255 -9.71 -62.72 10.55
C GLY A 255 -10.37 -61.68 11.44
N ASP A 256 -10.92 -62.13 12.55
CA ASP A 256 -11.82 -61.36 13.41
C ASP A 256 -11.10 -60.66 14.57
N ALA A 257 -11.77 -59.67 15.16
CA ALA A 257 -11.52 -59.07 16.48
C ALA A 257 -10.13 -58.52 16.82
N PHE A 258 -10.01 -57.19 16.82
CA PHE A 258 -9.53 -56.47 18.01
C PHE A 258 -10.18 -55.08 18.10
N ALA A 259 -11.06 -54.90 19.09
CA ALA A 259 -11.59 -53.58 19.41
C ALA A 259 -10.56 -52.81 20.25
N GLY A 260 -10.02 -51.72 19.68
CA GLY A 260 -9.20 -50.73 20.37
C GLY A 260 -9.87 -49.35 20.27
N PRO A 261 -9.84 -48.51 21.33
CA PRO A 261 -10.59 -47.26 21.34
C PRO A 261 -10.02 -46.23 20.36
N SER A 262 -10.91 -45.50 19.69
CA SER A 262 -10.54 -44.33 18.87
C SER A 262 -9.81 -43.29 19.70
N GLN A 263 -8.48 -43.20 19.54
CA GLN A 263 -7.75 -42.01 19.92
C GLN A 263 -8.06 -40.92 18.90
N LYS A 264 -8.84 -39.94 19.35
CA LYS A 264 -9.03 -38.66 18.68
C LYS A 264 -7.67 -37.94 18.68
N LEU A 265 -6.93 -37.97 17.58
CA LEU A 265 -5.71 -37.16 17.44
C LEU A 265 -6.10 -35.69 17.29
N GLU A 266 -6.15 -34.99 18.41
CA GLU A 266 -6.05 -33.52 18.44
C GLU A 266 -4.57 -33.16 18.26
N SER A 267 -4.11 -33.08 17.00
CA SER A 267 -2.74 -32.70 16.64
C SER A 267 -2.57 -31.20 16.40
N SER A 268 -3.29 -30.36 17.16
CA SER A 268 -2.78 -29.02 17.46
C SER A 268 -1.81 -29.16 18.63
N GLN A 269 -0.52 -29.34 18.35
CA GLN A 269 0.54 -29.28 19.37
C GLN A 269 0.70 -27.82 19.85
N LYS A 270 -0.31 -27.34 20.56
CA LYS A 270 -0.20 -26.15 21.40
C LYS A 270 0.92 -26.44 22.40
N ARG A 271 2.07 -25.78 22.25
CA ARG A 271 3.23 -25.95 23.13
C ARG A 271 2.72 -25.93 24.58
N PRO A 272 3.05 -26.94 25.42
CA PRO A 272 2.66 -26.89 26.82
C PRO A 272 3.30 -25.63 27.41
N ALA A 273 2.48 -24.76 28.00
CA ALA A 273 2.93 -23.61 28.78
C ALA A 273 3.70 -24.13 30.00
N SER A 274 4.98 -24.40 29.76
CA SER A 274 5.89 -25.05 30.69
C SER A 274 6.34 -24.02 31.72
N LYS A 275 6.96 -24.50 32.80
CA LYS A 275 7.56 -23.63 33.82
C LYS A 275 8.89 -23.05 33.30
N GLU A 276 8.80 -22.15 32.32
CA GLU A 276 9.96 -21.62 31.57
C GLU A 276 10.70 -20.48 32.27
N ALA A 277 10.10 -19.90 33.32
CA ALA A 277 10.61 -18.77 34.11
C ALA A 277 11.94 -19.00 34.87
N ASN A 278 12.68 -20.08 34.59
CA ASN A 278 14.02 -20.36 35.11
C ASN A 278 14.99 -20.90 34.03
N VAL A 279 14.61 -20.87 32.75
CA VAL A 279 15.47 -21.20 31.60
C VAL A 279 15.81 -19.95 30.79
N GLU A 280 14.91 -18.96 30.76
CA GLU A 280 15.11 -17.68 30.06
C GLU A 280 16.34 -16.90 30.58
N GLU A 281 16.58 -16.85 31.90
CA GLU A 281 17.73 -16.14 32.49
C GLU A 281 19.10 -16.70 32.05
N GLU A 282 19.21 -17.99 31.69
CA GLU A 282 20.49 -18.59 31.26
C GLU A 282 20.78 -18.36 29.76
N LEU A 283 19.75 -18.21 28.94
CA LEU A 283 19.90 -17.87 27.52
C LEU A 283 20.29 -16.40 27.31
N ASP A 284 19.82 -15.51 28.19
CA ASP A 284 20.06 -14.06 28.13
C ASP A 284 21.56 -13.70 28.18
N GLU A 285 22.40 -14.50 28.84
CA GLU A 285 23.85 -14.22 28.95
C GLU A 285 24.69 -14.77 27.77
N ASN A 286 24.08 -15.52 26.85
CA ASN A 286 24.81 -16.21 25.79
C ASN A 286 24.90 -15.39 24.48
N GLY A 287 26.10 -14.85 24.20
CA GLY A 287 26.41 -14.11 22.98
C GLY A 287 26.29 -14.87 21.65
N ALA A 288 25.86 -16.14 21.67
CA ALA A 288 25.47 -16.93 20.52
C ALA A 288 24.03 -16.66 20.01
N PHE A 289 23.19 -15.94 20.76
CA PHE A 289 21.80 -15.62 20.39
C PHE A 289 21.57 -14.13 20.13
N VAL A 290 20.47 -13.82 19.44
CA VAL A 290 19.92 -12.47 19.22
C VAL A 290 18.47 -12.47 19.71
N GLU A 291 18.15 -11.56 20.63
CA GLU A 291 16.80 -11.31 21.12
C GLU A 291 16.01 -10.44 20.14
N PHE A 292 14.83 -10.89 19.73
CA PHE A 292 13.81 -10.09 19.05
C PHE A 292 12.68 -9.81 20.04
N VAL A 293 12.29 -8.54 20.20
CA VAL A 293 11.22 -8.14 21.12
C VAL A 293 9.99 -7.73 20.33
N ILE A 294 8.98 -8.61 20.30
CA ILE A 294 7.84 -8.55 19.39
C ILE A 294 6.56 -8.07 20.08
N GLY A 295 5.76 -7.31 19.32
CA GLY A 295 4.42 -6.88 19.67
C GLY A 295 4.34 -5.85 20.81
N PRO A 296 3.11 -5.39 21.14
CA PRO A 296 2.88 -4.45 22.23
C PRO A 296 3.22 -5.05 23.61
N ASN A 297 3.12 -6.38 23.72
CA ASN A 297 3.40 -7.14 24.94
C ASN A 297 4.90 -7.39 25.17
N LYS A 298 5.77 -7.07 24.19
CA LYS A 298 7.23 -7.28 24.25
C LYS A 298 7.62 -8.74 24.49
N GLN A 299 7.05 -9.65 23.73
CA GLN A 299 7.41 -11.07 23.78
C GLN A 299 8.82 -11.26 23.21
N SER A 300 9.73 -11.83 23.99
CA SER A 300 11.12 -12.05 23.58
C SER A 300 11.30 -13.39 22.86
N TYR A 301 12.02 -13.36 21.74
CA TYR A 301 12.40 -14.51 20.92
C TYR A 301 13.92 -14.58 20.81
N PHE A 302 14.53 -15.70 21.19
CA PHE A 302 15.99 -15.88 21.19
C PHE A 302 16.44 -16.73 20.01
N LEU A 303 16.85 -16.09 18.92
CA LEU A 303 17.23 -16.77 17.68
C LEU A 303 18.75 -16.95 17.55
N PRO A 304 19.25 -18.05 16.96
CA PRO A 304 20.69 -18.26 16.79
C PRO A 304 21.32 -17.13 15.97
N ARG A 305 22.34 -16.46 16.53
CA ARG A 305 22.96 -15.29 15.93
C ARG A 305 23.47 -15.55 14.52
N GLN A 306 24.02 -16.74 14.27
CA GLN A 306 24.52 -17.13 12.95
C GLN A 306 23.41 -17.09 11.89
N SER A 307 22.21 -17.60 12.20
CA SER A 307 21.05 -17.58 11.32
C SER A 307 20.60 -16.16 10.95
N ILE A 308 20.83 -15.19 11.84
CA ILE A 308 20.52 -13.77 11.59
C ILE A 308 21.66 -13.09 10.81
N THR A 309 22.91 -13.29 11.20
CA THR A 309 24.07 -12.62 10.58
C THR A 309 24.41 -13.13 9.19
N ASN A 310 23.98 -14.34 8.83
CA ASN A 310 24.17 -14.89 7.48
C ASN A 310 23.26 -14.22 6.43
N ARG A 311 22.22 -13.49 6.87
CA ARG A 311 21.23 -12.84 5.99
C ARG A 311 21.59 -11.37 5.79
N MET A 312 21.91 -10.99 4.55
CA MET A 312 22.47 -9.66 4.23
C MET A 312 21.56 -8.50 4.63
N TYR A 313 20.24 -8.66 4.52
CA TYR A 313 19.26 -7.64 4.87
C TYR A 313 19.21 -7.32 6.39
N PHE A 314 19.64 -8.23 7.26
CA PHE A 314 19.84 -7.98 8.70
C PHE A 314 21.27 -7.54 9.04
N ALA A 315 22.25 -7.97 8.24
CA ALA A 315 23.67 -7.71 8.47
C ALA A 315 24.19 -6.39 7.86
N ASP A 316 23.38 -5.64 7.09
CA ASP A 316 23.82 -4.38 6.44
C ASP A 316 24.33 -3.36 7.49
N PRO A 317 25.63 -2.96 7.42
CA PRO A 317 26.23 -1.99 8.34
C PRO A 317 25.56 -0.60 8.36
N LYS A 318 24.73 -0.27 7.36
CA LYS A 318 23.98 0.99 7.30
C LYS A 318 22.90 1.06 8.37
N TYR A 319 22.13 -0.02 8.55
CA TYR A 319 20.95 -0.01 9.42
C TYR A 319 21.27 -0.34 10.88
N LYS A 320 22.29 -1.17 11.13
CA LYS A 320 22.76 -1.55 12.48
C LYS A 320 21.65 -2.08 13.40
N PHE A 321 20.71 -2.85 12.84
CA PHE A 321 19.59 -3.42 13.61
C PHE A 321 20.06 -4.34 14.75
N ILE A 322 21.20 -5.04 14.60
CA ILE A 322 21.75 -5.91 15.64
C ILE A 322 22.67 -5.09 16.56
N VAL A 323 22.24 -4.86 17.80
CA VAL A 323 22.91 -4.03 18.81
C VAL A 323 23.35 -4.90 20.01
N PRO A 324 24.52 -4.69 20.62
CA PRO A 324 24.89 -5.43 21.85
C PRO A 324 23.99 -5.06 23.04
N LYS A 325 23.46 -6.06 23.74
CA LYS A 325 22.61 -5.93 24.94
C LYS A 325 23.49 -5.86 26.20
N GLY A 326 24.39 -4.88 26.24
CA GLY A 326 25.47 -4.82 27.23
C GLY A 326 26.44 -6.00 27.07
N ASP A 327 26.82 -6.64 28.18
CA ASP A 327 27.64 -7.87 28.16
C ASP A 327 26.80 -9.14 27.88
N LYS A 328 25.46 -9.01 27.86
CA LYS A 328 24.47 -10.11 27.80
C LYS A 328 23.92 -10.30 26.38
N GLY A 329 24.82 -10.62 25.45
CA GLY A 329 24.47 -10.94 24.07
C GLY A 329 23.98 -9.77 23.21
N TRP A 330 22.98 -10.02 22.36
CA TRP A 330 22.58 -9.14 21.27
C TRP A 330 21.06 -8.97 21.20
N ILE A 331 20.60 -7.80 20.79
CA ILE A 331 19.20 -7.47 20.57
C ILE A 331 19.01 -6.94 19.15
N PHE A 332 17.96 -7.42 18.46
CA PHE A 332 17.52 -6.91 17.19
C PHE A 332 16.53 -5.76 17.42
N GLN A 333 16.90 -4.56 16.99
CA GLN A 333 16.14 -3.32 17.18
C GLN A 333 15.63 -2.79 15.84
N ARG A 334 14.32 -2.93 15.62
CA ARG A 334 13.59 -2.27 14.53
C ARG A 334 12.27 -1.71 15.08
N PRO A 335 11.86 -0.47 14.76
CA PRO A 335 10.68 0.14 15.39
C PRO A 335 9.38 -0.63 15.19
N SER A 336 9.19 -1.26 14.02
CA SER A 336 7.98 -1.98 13.62
C SER A 336 7.80 -3.35 14.27
N LEU A 337 8.80 -3.89 14.97
CA LEU A 337 8.64 -5.12 15.78
C LEU A 337 7.50 -5.00 16.79
N ARG A 338 7.16 -3.78 17.21
CA ARG A 338 6.07 -3.46 18.15
C ARG A 338 4.68 -3.65 17.54
N ASP A 339 4.58 -3.55 16.22
CA ASP A 339 3.34 -3.56 15.46
C ASP A 339 3.05 -4.96 14.85
N ILE A 340 4.04 -5.87 14.92
CA ILE A 340 3.94 -7.29 14.52
C ILE A 340 3.25 -8.10 15.63
N ASP A 341 2.30 -8.96 15.25
CA ASP A 341 1.72 -9.95 16.17
C ASP A 341 2.74 -11.07 16.49
N PRO A 342 2.97 -11.42 17.77
CA PRO A 342 3.81 -12.56 18.13
C PRO A 342 3.40 -13.88 17.45
N GLU A 343 2.09 -14.16 17.28
CA GLU A 343 1.64 -15.41 16.65
C GLU A 343 2.03 -15.49 15.16
N ASP A 344 2.05 -14.36 14.46
CA ASP A 344 2.54 -14.29 13.07
C ASP A 344 4.08 -14.38 13.01
N PHE A 345 4.78 -13.81 14.01
CA PHE A 345 6.25 -13.88 14.09
C PHE A 345 6.78 -15.28 14.39
N ASP A 346 6.02 -16.15 15.06
CA ASP A 346 6.39 -17.56 15.27
C ASP A 346 6.78 -18.26 13.95
N LEU A 347 6.09 -17.92 12.86
CA LEU A 347 6.34 -18.49 11.52
C LEU A 347 7.66 -17.97 10.91
N ALA A 348 7.94 -16.68 11.08
CA ALA A 348 9.22 -16.10 10.66
C ALA A 348 10.38 -16.64 11.52
N ALA A 349 10.17 -16.82 12.83
CA ALA A 349 11.13 -17.43 13.74
C ALA A 349 11.48 -18.86 13.34
N GLU A 350 10.49 -19.73 13.06
CA GLU A 350 10.74 -21.12 12.62
C GLU A 350 11.54 -21.17 11.30
N TYR A 351 11.26 -20.25 10.37
CA TYR A 351 12.03 -20.12 9.13
C TYR A 351 13.46 -19.62 9.36
N LEU A 352 13.65 -18.69 10.30
CA LEU A 352 14.99 -18.21 10.65
C LEU A 352 15.83 -19.33 11.26
N GLU A 353 15.23 -20.24 12.04
CA GLU A 353 15.90 -21.41 12.63
C GLU A 353 16.12 -22.58 11.66
N SER A 354 15.13 -22.89 10.81
CA SER A 354 15.06 -24.19 10.12
C SER A 354 14.87 -24.14 8.59
N GLU A 355 14.83 -22.93 8.00
CA GLU A 355 14.62 -22.67 6.56
C GLU A 355 13.26 -23.17 6.02
N ASP A 356 12.32 -23.53 6.90
CA ASP A 356 10.90 -23.80 6.62
C ASP A 356 10.05 -23.41 7.84
N PHE A 357 8.73 -23.28 7.68
CA PHE A 357 7.82 -22.88 8.76
C PHE A 357 6.44 -23.55 8.65
N GLY A 358 5.76 -23.78 9.77
CA GLY A 358 4.39 -24.30 9.80
C GLY A 358 4.25 -25.68 9.13
N HIS A 359 3.14 -25.92 8.42
CA HIS A 359 2.89 -27.22 7.78
C HIS A 359 3.90 -27.51 6.66
N ARG A 360 4.73 -28.54 6.85
CA ARG A 360 5.77 -28.97 5.90
C ARG A 360 5.25 -29.99 4.87
N GLN A 361 4.19 -30.72 5.23
CA GLN A 361 3.47 -31.64 4.37
C GLN A 361 1.98 -31.37 4.54
N ILE A 362 1.26 -31.29 3.42
CA ILE A 362 -0.18 -31.05 3.39
C ILE A 362 -0.85 -32.38 3.08
N ALA A 363 -1.49 -32.99 4.09
CA ALA A 363 -2.15 -34.28 3.95
C ALA A 363 -3.63 -34.16 3.56
N ASP A 364 -4.28 -33.06 3.94
CA ASP A 364 -5.72 -32.83 3.80
C ASP A 364 -6.05 -31.34 3.54
N GLU A 365 -7.32 -31.06 3.32
CA GLU A 365 -7.87 -29.73 2.99
C GLU A 365 -7.75 -28.74 4.17
N ASP A 366 -7.86 -29.23 5.41
CA ASP A 366 -7.77 -28.38 6.61
C ASP A 366 -6.31 -27.90 6.77
N GLN A 367 -5.33 -28.79 6.64
CA GLN A 367 -3.89 -28.44 6.60
C GLN A 367 -3.54 -27.56 5.39
N ARG A 368 -4.23 -27.72 4.25
CA ARG A 368 -4.04 -26.87 3.07
C ARG A 368 -4.48 -25.43 3.36
N ALA A 369 -5.68 -25.26 3.91
CA ALA A 369 -6.22 -23.96 4.31
C ALA A 369 -5.35 -23.31 5.40
N GLU A 370 -4.96 -24.06 6.43
CA GLU A 370 -4.07 -23.57 7.48
C GLU A 370 -2.68 -23.20 6.92
N SER A 371 -2.12 -24.00 6.01
CA SER A 371 -0.84 -23.67 5.36
C SER A 371 -0.93 -22.41 4.49
N PHE A 372 -2.08 -22.14 3.84
CA PHE A 372 -2.31 -20.89 3.11
C PHE A 372 -2.39 -19.69 4.08
N ALA A 373 -3.13 -19.85 5.19
CA ALA A 373 -3.24 -18.81 6.22
C ALA A 373 -1.88 -18.49 6.85
N GLN A 374 -1.11 -19.51 7.25
CA GLN A 374 0.27 -19.38 7.73
C GLN A 374 1.15 -18.64 6.71
N CYS A 375 1.06 -18.98 5.42
CA CYS A 375 1.81 -18.28 4.39
C CYS A 375 1.41 -16.79 4.25
N SER A 376 0.13 -16.47 4.46
CA SER A 376 -0.39 -15.09 4.38
C SER A 376 0.05 -14.24 5.58
N ALA A 377 0.02 -14.81 6.79
CA ALA A 377 0.56 -14.21 8.01
C ALA A 377 2.08 -13.97 7.90
N ALA A 378 2.83 -15.02 7.53
CA ALA A 378 4.28 -14.94 7.35
C ALA A 378 4.69 -13.92 6.27
N TRP A 379 3.84 -13.66 5.26
CA TRP A 379 4.11 -12.64 4.23
C TRP A 379 4.21 -11.24 4.83
N ALA A 380 3.23 -10.83 5.64
CA ALA A 380 3.21 -9.50 6.26
C ALA A 380 4.42 -9.29 7.20
N VAL A 381 4.81 -10.32 7.95
CA VAL A 381 6.02 -10.28 8.79
C VAL A 381 7.30 -10.24 7.95
N ALA A 382 7.38 -11.02 6.88
CA ALA A 382 8.54 -11.06 5.99
C ALA A 382 8.74 -9.72 5.27
N GLU A 383 7.64 -9.12 4.78
CA GLU A 383 7.60 -7.77 4.22
C GLU A 383 8.11 -6.73 5.24
N GLU A 384 7.47 -6.66 6.42
CA GLU A 384 7.83 -5.68 7.46
C GLU A 384 9.23 -5.92 8.05
N LEU A 385 9.88 -7.06 7.81
CA LEU A 385 11.26 -7.29 8.21
C LEU A 385 12.26 -7.19 7.04
N GLY A 386 11.79 -7.11 5.80
CA GLY A 386 12.64 -7.11 4.60
C GLY A 386 13.26 -8.49 4.31
N MET A 387 12.59 -9.57 4.67
CA MET A 387 13.07 -10.96 4.56
C MET A 387 12.83 -11.52 3.15
N GLU A 388 13.70 -11.13 2.22
CA GLU A 388 13.57 -11.47 0.79
C GLU A 388 13.53 -13.00 0.52
N ASP A 389 14.30 -13.78 1.28
CA ASP A 389 14.36 -15.24 1.23
C ASP A 389 13.05 -15.90 1.70
N LEU A 390 12.46 -15.41 2.79
CA LEU A 390 11.17 -15.87 3.30
C LEU A 390 10.03 -15.51 2.33
N LEU A 391 9.99 -14.29 1.77
CA LEU A 391 9.00 -13.92 0.75
C LEU A 391 9.08 -14.86 -0.47
N GLN A 392 10.30 -15.18 -0.93
CA GLN A 392 10.52 -16.12 -2.02
C GLN A 392 10.08 -17.56 -1.65
N HIS A 393 10.36 -18.01 -0.42
CA HIS A 393 9.91 -19.31 0.08
C HIS A 393 8.38 -19.41 0.18
N ILE A 394 7.72 -18.36 0.70
CA ILE A 394 6.27 -18.25 0.75
C ILE A 394 5.67 -18.34 -0.66
N ALA A 395 6.22 -17.60 -1.63
CA ALA A 395 5.78 -17.68 -3.02
C ALA A 395 5.87 -19.12 -3.56
N VAL A 396 6.97 -19.84 -3.30
CA VAL A 396 7.08 -21.26 -3.69
C VAL A 396 6.11 -22.16 -2.91
N LYS A 397 5.85 -21.87 -1.64
CA LYS A 397 5.01 -22.69 -0.75
C LYS A 397 3.52 -22.56 -1.08
N ILE A 398 3.02 -21.36 -1.35
CA ILE A 398 1.61 -21.14 -1.77
C ILE A 398 1.28 -21.86 -3.08
N GLN A 399 2.23 -22.04 -4.00
CA GLN A 399 1.97 -22.86 -5.20
C GLN A 399 1.62 -24.33 -4.87
N LYS A 400 2.09 -24.84 -3.72
CA LYS A 400 1.83 -26.21 -3.25
C LYS A 400 0.50 -26.33 -2.50
N THR A 401 -0.15 -25.22 -2.12
CA THR A 401 -1.47 -25.21 -1.45
C THR A 401 -2.65 -25.20 -2.44
N LYS A 402 -2.42 -25.45 -3.74
CA LYS A 402 -3.52 -25.57 -4.72
C LYS A 402 -4.38 -26.83 -4.49
N PRO A 403 -5.71 -26.79 -4.68
CA PRO A 403 -6.49 -25.66 -5.17
C PRO A 403 -6.72 -24.60 -4.08
N TRP A 404 -6.64 -23.32 -4.46
CA TRP A 404 -6.96 -22.20 -3.58
C TRP A 404 -8.45 -21.87 -3.59
N GLY A 405 -8.97 -21.32 -2.49
CA GLY A 405 -10.28 -20.68 -2.42
C GLY A 405 -10.26 -19.22 -2.90
N LEU A 406 -11.42 -18.70 -3.30
CA LEU A 406 -11.56 -17.31 -3.77
C LEU A 406 -11.14 -16.31 -2.69
N GLU A 407 -11.73 -16.38 -1.50
CA GLU A 407 -11.45 -15.44 -0.41
C GLU A 407 -10.01 -15.53 0.11
N GLU A 408 -9.37 -16.70 0.01
CA GLU A 408 -7.95 -16.91 0.33
C GLU A 408 -7.06 -16.07 -0.60
N VAL A 409 -7.20 -16.28 -1.92
CA VAL A 409 -6.46 -15.54 -2.96
C VAL A 409 -6.74 -14.05 -2.89
N TRP A 410 -8.00 -13.68 -2.67
CA TRP A 410 -8.47 -12.30 -2.65
C TRP A 410 -8.00 -11.51 -1.42
N SER A 411 -7.86 -12.18 -0.27
CA SER A 411 -7.27 -11.59 0.93
C SER A 411 -5.76 -11.40 0.76
N LEU A 412 -5.06 -12.38 0.21
CA LEU A 412 -3.62 -12.30 -0.04
C LEU A 412 -3.28 -11.25 -1.12
N ALA A 413 -4.08 -11.14 -2.19
CA ALA A 413 -3.90 -10.10 -3.19
C ALA A 413 -3.97 -8.69 -2.57
N GLY A 414 -4.90 -8.47 -1.63
CA GLY A 414 -5.01 -7.23 -0.88
C GLY A 414 -3.83 -6.93 0.05
N LEU A 415 -3.00 -7.92 0.40
CA LEU A 415 -1.71 -7.70 1.08
C LEU A 415 -0.63 -7.35 0.05
N VAL A 416 -0.44 -8.21 -0.95
CA VAL A 416 0.65 -8.13 -1.95
C VAL A 416 0.59 -6.87 -2.82
N TYR A 417 -0.61 -6.35 -3.12
CA TYR A 417 -0.80 -5.13 -3.92
C TYR A 417 -0.94 -3.84 -3.09
N LYS A 418 -0.86 -3.92 -1.76
CA LYS A 418 -0.83 -2.73 -0.88
C LYS A 418 0.58 -2.13 -0.76
N MET A 419 1.58 -2.77 -1.35
CA MET A 419 2.99 -2.51 -1.05
C MET A 419 3.56 -1.28 -1.77
N ASP A 420 3.82 -0.23 -0.99
CA ASP A 420 4.53 0.96 -1.43
C ASP A 420 6.06 0.75 -1.32
N GLY A 421 6.70 0.20 -2.35
CA GLY A 421 8.15 -0.05 -2.31
C GLY A 421 8.77 -0.58 -3.61
N THR A 422 10.09 -0.75 -3.60
CA THR A 422 10.81 -1.38 -4.72
C THR A 422 10.36 -2.83 -4.85
N PRO A 423 9.80 -3.27 -6.01
CA PRO A 423 9.33 -4.63 -6.17
C PRO A 423 10.51 -5.62 -6.12
N LEU A 424 10.53 -6.48 -5.10
CA LEU A 424 11.40 -7.67 -5.10
C LEU A 424 10.83 -8.74 -6.03
N PRO A 425 11.65 -9.64 -6.60
CA PRO A 425 11.18 -10.71 -7.50
C PRO A 425 10.06 -11.60 -6.92
N ALA A 426 10.06 -11.80 -5.59
CA ALA A 426 8.99 -12.54 -4.91
C ALA A 426 7.61 -11.86 -5.05
N HIS A 427 7.56 -10.52 -5.08
CA HIS A 427 6.33 -9.75 -5.29
C HIS A 427 5.82 -9.93 -6.71
N GLU A 428 6.68 -9.78 -7.72
CA GLU A 428 6.31 -10.00 -9.12
C GLU A 428 5.77 -11.43 -9.32
N MET A 429 6.47 -12.43 -8.77
CA MET A 429 6.03 -13.83 -8.81
C MET A 429 4.68 -14.09 -8.11
N MET A 430 4.36 -13.34 -7.06
CA MET A 430 3.12 -13.48 -6.31
C MET A 430 1.98 -12.72 -6.99
N LYS A 431 2.19 -11.44 -7.34
CA LYS A 431 1.30 -10.61 -8.15
C LYS A 431 0.88 -11.36 -9.42
N ASP A 432 1.84 -11.96 -10.12
CA ASP A 432 1.59 -12.69 -11.36
C ASP A 432 0.57 -13.82 -11.17
N ARG A 433 0.75 -14.65 -10.15
CA ARG A 433 -0.08 -15.83 -9.88
C ARG A 433 -1.46 -15.49 -9.31
N LEU A 434 -1.53 -14.46 -8.46
CA LEU A 434 -2.79 -14.04 -7.87
C LEU A 434 -3.69 -13.40 -8.93
N SER A 435 -3.15 -12.48 -9.74
CA SER A 435 -3.89 -11.89 -10.86
C SER A 435 -4.25 -12.90 -11.95
N GLU A 436 -3.41 -13.90 -12.24
CA GLU A 436 -3.76 -15.02 -13.14
C GLU A 436 -4.97 -15.79 -12.61
N TYR A 437 -4.94 -16.25 -11.35
CA TYR A 437 -6.06 -16.98 -10.76
C TYR A 437 -7.35 -16.12 -10.70
N ILE A 438 -7.25 -14.83 -10.37
CA ILE A 438 -8.40 -13.92 -10.35
C ILE A 438 -8.96 -13.72 -11.77
N ALA A 439 -8.09 -13.61 -12.79
CA ALA A 439 -8.50 -13.51 -14.19
C ALA A 439 -9.16 -14.80 -14.70
N GLU A 440 -8.72 -15.99 -14.31
CA GLU A 440 -9.37 -17.26 -14.65
C GLU A 440 -10.79 -17.33 -14.07
N ASN A 441 -10.91 -17.01 -12.77
CA ASN A 441 -12.13 -17.13 -11.96
C ASN A 441 -12.99 -15.84 -11.94
N TYR A 442 -12.69 -14.86 -12.79
CA TYR A 442 -13.29 -13.51 -12.78
C TYR A 442 -14.82 -13.48 -12.67
N TYR A 443 -15.53 -14.32 -13.43
CA TYR A 443 -17.00 -14.35 -13.38
C TYR A 443 -17.55 -14.97 -12.09
N GLN A 444 -16.77 -15.82 -11.42
CA GLN A 444 -17.15 -16.36 -10.11
C GLN A 444 -17.04 -15.26 -9.04
N TYR A 445 -15.94 -14.48 -9.05
CA TYR A 445 -15.82 -13.29 -8.20
C TYR A 445 -16.96 -12.27 -8.43
N VAL A 446 -17.30 -11.98 -9.68
CA VAL A 446 -18.43 -11.08 -10.02
C VAL A 446 -19.77 -11.64 -9.53
N ALA A 447 -19.97 -12.96 -9.57
CA ALA A 447 -21.21 -13.60 -9.14
C ALA A 447 -21.36 -13.71 -7.61
N GLU A 448 -20.27 -14.02 -6.90
CA GLU A 448 -20.29 -14.27 -5.44
C GLU A 448 -20.05 -12.99 -4.63
N HIS A 449 -19.30 -12.01 -5.17
CA HIS A 449 -18.81 -10.84 -4.42
C HIS A 449 -19.03 -9.49 -5.12
N THR A 450 -20.03 -9.34 -6.02
CA THR A 450 -20.16 -8.23 -7.00
C THR A 450 -19.69 -6.85 -6.53
N SER A 451 -20.22 -6.31 -5.41
CA SER A 451 -19.84 -4.98 -4.91
C SER A 451 -18.44 -4.98 -4.28
N ALA A 452 -18.17 -5.92 -3.37
CA ALA A 452 -16.87 -6.04 -2.69
C ALA A 452 -15.71 -6.35 -3.65
N PHE A 453 -16.01 -6.95 -4.80
CA PHE A 453 -15.06 -7.15 -5.90
C PHE A 453 -14.70 -5.81 -6.55
N VAL A 454 -15.70 -5.05 -7.00
CA VAL A 454 -15.51 -3.73 -7.64
C VAL A 454 -14.83 -2.74 -6.69
N ASP A 455 -15.29 -2.63 -5.45
CA ASP A 455 -14.75 -1.68 -4.46
C ASP A 455 -13.26 -1.93 -4.18
N ARG A 456 -12.80 -3.18 -4.23
CA ARG A 456 -11.39 -3.55 -4.03
C ARG A 456 -10.54 -3.44 -5.29
N MET A 457 -11.09 -3.71 -6.48
CA MET A 457 -10.38 -3.42 -7.75
C MET A 457 -10.05 -1.93 -7.84
N GLN A 458 -11.03 -1.07 -7.54
CA GLN A 458 -10.84 0.39 -7.47
C GLN A 458 -9.82 0.82 -6.39
N ARG A 459 -9.64 0.02 -5.33
CA ARG A 459 -8.65 0.27 -4.27
C ARG A 459 -7.22 -0.12 -4.68
N PHE A 460 -7.08 -1.06 -5.62
CA PHE A 460 -5.80 -1.59 -6.06
C PHE A 460 -5.73 -1.53 -7.60
N PRO A 461 -5.51 -0.34 -8.20
CA PRO A 461 -5.60 -0.16 -9.65
C PRO A 461 -4.59 -1.01 -10.44
N GLU A 462 -3.41 -1.30 -9.86
CA GLU A 462 -2.42 -2.23 -10.45
C GLU A 462 -2.95 -3.68 -10.54
N LEU A 463 -3.69 -4.14 -9.51
CA LEU A 463 -4.35 -5.45 -9.53
C LEU A 463 -5.48 -5.47 -10.57
N GLU A 464 -6.22 -4.37 -10.71
CA GLU A 464 -7.25 -4.25 -11.75
C GLU A 464 -6.65 -4.34 -13.16
N GLU A 465 -5.53 -3.65 -13.42
CA GLU A 465 -4.81 -3.69 -14.69
C GLU A 465 -4.29 -5.11 -15.01
N ASP A 466 -3.54 -5.74 -14.10
CA ASP A 466 -3.00 -7.10 -14.27
C ASP A 466 -4.10 -8.15 -14.56
N VAL A 467 -5.21 -8.07 -13.82
CA VAL A 467 -6.35 -8.99 -14.00
C VAL A 467 -7.05 -8.74 -15.33
N ILE A 468 -7.24 -7.48 -15.75
CA ILE A 468 -7.86 -7.15 -17.04
C ILE A 468 -6.97 -7.60 -18.21
N GLU A 469 -5.64 -7.43 -18.13
CA GLU A 469 -4.72 -7.89 -19.16
C GLU A 469 -4.81 -9.41 -19.32
N LYS A 470 -4.64 -10.15 -18.22
CA LYS A 470 -4.68 -11.62 -18.22
C LYS A 470 -6.04 -12.14 -18.65
N ARG A 471 -7.13 -11.52 -18.19
CA ARG A 471 -8.49 -11.89 -18.62
C ARG A 471 -8.66 -11.69 -20.12
N THR A 472 -8.16 -10.58 -20.66
CA THR A 472 -8.22 -10.27 -22.09
C THR A 472 -7.42 -11.28 -22.92
N LYS A 473 -6.24 -11.69 -22.44
CA LYS A 473 -5.43 -12.77 -23.04
C LYS A 473 -6.20 -14.10 -23.07
N THR A 474 -6.70 -14.57 -21.92
CA THR A 474 -7.49 -15.81 -21.83
C THR A 474 -8.72 -15.81 -22.75
N LEU A 475 -9.39 -14.66 -22.92
CA LEU A 475 -10.54 -14.54 -23.82
C LEU A 475 -10.15 -14.59 -25.31
N ARG A 476 -8.97 -14.07 -25.68
CA ARG A 476 -8.43 -14.21 -27.05
C ARG A 476 -8.08 -15.67 -27.34
N ASP A 477 -7.36 -16.33 -26.43
CA ASP A 477 -6.92 -17.71 -26.60
C ASP A 477 -8.12 -18.65 -26.81
N ARG A 478 -9.15 -18.57 -25.96
CA ARG A 478 -10.39 -19.37 -26.10
C ARG A 478 -11.14 -19.12 -27.43
N ARG A 479 -11.15 -17.88 -27.91
CA ARG A 479 -11.78 -17.53 -29.20
C ARG A 479 -11.00 -18.17 -30.35
N ASP A 480 -9.68 -18.13 -30.29
CA ASP A 480 -8.80 -18.64 -31.33
C ASP A 480 -8.77 -20.20 -31.32
N GLU A 481 -8.95 -20.84 -30.16
CA GLU A 481 -9.26 -22.28 -30.04
C GLU A 481 -10.62 -22.64 -30.66
N SER A 482 -11.67 -21.86 -30.37
CA SER A 482 -13.00 -22.05 -30.94
C SER A 482 -13.05 -21.84 -32.45
N ASN A 483 -12.10 -21.11 -33.04
CA ASN A 483 -11.97 -20.93 -34.49
C ASN A 483 -11.17 -22.06 -35.17
N ARG A 484 -10.51 -22.94 -34.41
CA ARG A 484 -9.74 -24.10 -34.91
C ARG A 484 -10.52 -25.41 -34.87
N SER A 485 -11.66 -25.43 -34.18
CA SER A 485 -12.56 -26.59 -34.01
C SER A 485 -13.70 -26.57 -35.01
#